data_AF-A0A419DF39-F1
#
_entry.id   AF-A0A419DF39-F1
#
_cell.length_a   1.000
_cell.length_b   1.000
_cell.length_c   1.000
_cell.angle_alpha   90.00
_cell.angle_beta   90.00
_cell.angle_gamma   90.00
#
_symmetry.space_group_name_H-M   'P 1'
#
loop_
_entity.id
_entity.type
_entity.pdbx_description
1 polymer ?
#
loop_
_entity_poly.entity_id
_entity_poly.type
_entity_poly.pdbx_seq_one_letter_code
_entity_poly.pdbx_strand_id
1 'polypeptide(L)'
;MKDNFGDLHPAEVYINNQILIYRRQFENQEVLDLTLDLIKLLEDRGDCPSVVTVRDDIGATYSLGRRNRLINISLKEHSYEVAMNMVKAIEENHFPCDSLIPGAVIAGLAHDIGKIPELRSSSLYKTYEHQIISAQRLWDMFGGKNPFFVKKVVSAVENHHAYSKDELTLMLKEADRQARREEMLKLFQRGSSIPLESWFCIDDFYKRIEPYINFSKGSTKWKAFTFRDVIYCRPRFIHEIVKAFCVDTSNPDLGFLDNSLYENALYRVVNRLRDCGYISEQLAADRFAERYVINTHIGMKHKEVLTPLKPIGFYNMKELEARKIGFLEIIKSVWPG
;
A
#
# COMPACT_ATOMS: atom_id res chain seq x y z
N MET A 1 -40.84 8.91 -21.79
CA MET A 1 -40.25 7.74 -22.48
C MET A 1 -39.67 6.86 -21.40
N LYS A 2 -39.96 5.56 -21.43
CA LYS A 2 -39.48 4.60 -20.44
C LYS A 2 -38.04 4.23 -20.82
N ASP A 3 -37.08 4.61 -19.99
CA ASP A 3 -35.70 4.21 -20.18
C ASP A 3 -35.54 2.74 -19.78
N ASN A 4 -35.09 1.96 -20.75
CA ASN A 4 -34.77 0.55 -20.67
C ASN A 4 -33.41 0.41 -19.95
N PHE A 5 -33.41 0.51 -18.62
CA PHE A 5 -32.26 0.10 -17.81
C PHE A 5 -32.32 -1.42 -17.60
N GLY A 6 -31.98 -2.16 -18.65
CA GLY A 6 -31.67 -3.59 -18.52
C GLY A 6 -30.29 -3.75 -17.89
N ASP A 7 -30.24 -4.42 -16.74
CA ASP A 7 -29.06 -4.97 -16.04
C ASP A 7 -27.69 -4.39 -16.43
N LEU A 8 -27.40 -3.16 -16.01
CA LEU A 8 -26.07 -2.57 -16.08
C LEU A 8 -25.12 -3.29 -15.11
N HIS A 9 -23.90 -3.60 -15.56
CA HIS A 9 -22.88 -4.26 -14.75
C HIS A 9 -22.50 -3.37 -13.53
N PRO A 10 -22.19 -3.93 -12.34
CA PRO A 10 -21.89 -3.14 -11.14
C PRO A 10 -20.80 -2.08 -11.32
N ALA A 11 -19.82 -2.34 -12.20
CA ALA A 11 -18.77 -1.39 -12.56
C ALA A 11 -19.30 -0.19 -13.38
N GLU A 12 -20.27 -0.42 -14.26
CA GLU A 12 -20.88 0.61 -15.10
C GLU A 12 -21.71 1.57 -14.25
N VAL A 13 -22.44 1.06 -13.26
CA VAL A 13 -23.14 1.89 -12.26
C VAL A 13 -22.15 2.65 -11.38
N TYR A 14 -21.03 2.04 -11.00
CA TYR A 14 -20.02 2.67 -10.12
C TYR A 14 -19.28 3.81 -10.81
N ILE A 15 -18.87 3.62 -12.06
CA ILE A 15 -18.21 4.65 -12.88
C ILE A 15 -19.20 5.74 -13.28
N ASN A 16 -20.42 5.38 -13.67
CA ASN A 16 -21.42 6.37 -14.02
C ASN A 16 -21.76 7.29 -12.85
N ASN A 17 -21.74 6.79 -11.61
CA ASN A 17 -22.10 7.61 -10.44
C ASN A 17 -20.95 8.47 -9.90
N GLN A 18 -19.68 8.10 -10.14
CA GLN A 18 -18.52 8.79 -9.54
C GLN A 18 -17.69 9.58 -10.55
N ILE A 19 -17.65 9.17 -11.83
CA ILE A 19 -16.86 9.84 -12.87
C ILE A 19 -17.73 10.79 -13.71
N LEU A 20 -19.02 10.47 -13.95
CA LEU A 20 -19.88 11.36 -14.76
C LEU A 20 -20.28 12.66 -14.06
N ILE A 21 -20.09 12.78 -12.75
CA ILE A 21 -20.22 14.09 -12.07
C ILE A 21 -19.25 15.12 -12.68
N TYR A 22 -18.13 14.64 -13.25
CA TYR A 22 -17.13 15.44 -13.95
C TYR A 22 -17.25 15.36 -15.48
N ARG A 23 -18.36 14.84 -16.03
CA ARG A 23 -18.55 14.64 -17.48
C ARG A 23 -18.19 15.88 -18.30
N ARG A 24 -18.59 17.07 -17.84
CA ARG A 24 -18.31 18.34 -18.53
C ARG A 24 -16.81 18.59 -18.68
N GLN A 25 -16.00 18.24 -17.67
CA GLN A 25 -14.55 18.39 -17.69
C GLN A 25 -13.92 17.44 -18.72
N PHE A 26 -14.42 16.21 -18.84
CA PHE A 26 -13.97 15.26 -19.88
C PHE A 26 -14.37 15.69 -21.29
N GLU A 27 -15.59 16.20 -21.47
CA GLU A 27 -16.09 16.71 -22.75
C GLU A 27 -15.32 17.96 -23.20
N ASN A 28 -15.13 18.94 -22.31
CA ASN A 28 -14.36 20.16 -22.60
C ASN A 28 -12.90 19.90 -22.97
N GLN A 29 -12.36 18.77 -22.51
CA GLN A 29 -10.98 18.36 -22.79
C GLN A 29 -10.91 17.29 -23.89
N GLU A 30 -12.04 16.96 -24.54
CA GLU A 30 -12.18 16.02 -25.66
C GLU A 30 -11.67 14.59 -25.37
N VAL A 31 -11.70 14.17 -24.09
CA VAL A 31 -11.17 12.87 -23.62
C VAL A 31 -12.24 11.92 -23.09
N LEU A 32 -13.52 12.28 -23.19
CA LEU A 32 -14.62 11.41 -22.76
C LEU A 32 -14.57 10.05 -23.48
N ASP A 33 -14.48 10.06 -24.81
CA ASP A 33 -14.45 8.82 -25.60
C ASP A 33 -13.26 7.92 -25.24
N LEU A 34 -12.07 8.51 -25.06
CA LEU A 34 -10.87 7.77 -24.65
C LEU A 34 -11.06 7.13 -23.27
N THR A 35 -11.68 7.86 -22.35
CA THR A 35 -11.94 7.36 -21.00
C THR A 35 -12.91 6.18 -21.05
N LEU A 36 -13.98 6.28 -21.86
CA LEU A 36 -14.92 5.18 -22.10
C LEU A 36 -14.24 3.98 -22.77
N ASP A 37 -13.32 4.20 -23.72
CA ASP A 37 -12.56 3.14 -24.36
C ASP A 37 -11.62 2.42 -23.37
N LEU A 38 -11.01 3.15 -22.42
CA LEU A 38 -10.22 2.56 -21.33
C LEU A 38 -11.07 1.70 -20.40
N ILE A 39 -12.25 2.21 -20.03
CA ILE A 39 -13.20 1.47 -19.20
C ILE A 39 -13.62 0.19 -19.91
N LYS A 40 -13.99 0.29 -21.18
CA LYS A 40 -14.37 -0.86 -22.01
C LYS A 40 -13.22 -1.87 -22.12
N LEU A 41 -11.99 -1.41 -22.33
CA LEU A 41 -10.82 -2.30 -22.36
C LEU A 41 -10.66 -3.08 -21.03
N LEU A 42 -10.85 -2.40 -19.89
CA LEU A 42 -10.78 -3.03 -18.57
C LEU A 42 -11.96 -3.99 -18.32
N GLU A 43 -13.17 -3.66 -18.76
CA GLU A 43 -14.32 -4.57 -18.63
C GLU A 43 -14.15 -5.82 -19.51
N ASP A 44 -13.67 -5.64 -20.75
CA ASP A 44 -13.51 -6.74 -21.72
C ASP A 44 -12.32 -7.65 -21.39
N ARG A 45 -11.25 -7.12 -20.79
CA ARG A 45 -9.94 -7.79 -20.67
C ARG A 45 -9.30 -7.76 -19.27
N GLY A 46 -9.90 -7.04 -18.32
CA GLY A 46 -9.33 -6.78 -17.00
C GLY A 46 -9.62 -7.84 -15.95
N ASP A 47 -10.22 -8.98 -16.30
CA ASP A 47 -10.41 -10.12 -15.39
C ASP A 47 -9.09 -10.85 -15.06
N CYS A 48 -7.98 -10.47 -15.70
CA CYS A 48 -6.66 -10.96 -15.34
C CYS A 48 -6.22 -10.45 -13.95
N PRO A 49 -5.31 -11.16 -13.25
CA PRO A 49 -4.77 -10.72 -11.96
C PRO A 49 -4.15 -9.32 -12.00
N SER A 50 -4.40 -8.50 -10.97
CA SER A 50 -3.74 -7.20 -10.78
C SER A 50 -2.25 -7.28 -10.40
N VAL A 51 -1.67 -8.48 -10.39
CA VAL A 51 -0.26 -8.75 -10.03
C VAL A 51 0.41 -9.63 -11.07
N VAL A 52 1.66 -9.31 -11.43
CA VAL A 52 2.42 -10.07 -12.44
C VAL A 52 2.94 -11.39 -11.86
N THR A 53 2.58 -12.51 -12.49
CA THR A 53 3.10 -13.85 -12.18
C THR A 53 4.33 -14.17 -13.03
N VAL A 54 5.52 -13.68 -12.64
CA VAL A 54 6.78 -14.17 -13.21
C VAL A 54 7.51 -14.97 -12.12
N ARG A 55 7.90 -16.21 -12.49
CA ARG A 55 8.76 -17.11 -11.70
C ARG A 55 10.18 -16.55 -11.67
N ASP A 56 10.80 -16.74 -10.51
CA ASP A 56 12.22 -16.59 -10.19
C ASP A 56 12.79 -15.16 -10.25
N ASP A 57 13.03 -14.57 -9.07
CA ASP A 57 14.41 -14.44 -8.58
C ASP A 57 14.51 -13.91 -7.15
N ILE A 58 15.59 -14.35 -6.53
CA ILE A 58 16.05 -14.19 -5.16
C ILE A 58 16.11 -12.70 -4.77
N GLY A 59 15.29 -12.25 -3.81
CA GLY A 59 15.50 -10.92 -3.21
C GLY A 59 14.33 -10.25 -2.49
N ALA A 60 13.09 -10.68 -2.67
CA ALA A 60 11.96 -10.09 -1.95
C ALA A 60 11.48 -11.05 -0.85
N THR A 61 11.76 -10.70 0.40
CA THR A 61 11.10 -11.26 1.60
C THR A 61 9.64 -10.81 1.67
N TYR A 62 8.90 -10.97 0.56
CA TYR A 62 7.49 -10.67 0.38
C TYR A 62 6.81 -12.02 0.16
N SER A 63 6.16 -12.52 1.21
CA SER A 63 5.68 -13.89 1.32
C SER A 63 4.75 -14.27 0.16
N LEU A 64 4.98 -15.46 -0.41
CA LEU A 64 4.16 -16.16 -1.41
C LEU A 64 2.64 -16.11 -1.14
N GLY A 65 2.26 -15.87 0.12
CA GLY A 65 0.90 -15.68 0.59
C GLY A 65 0.13 -14.46 0.05
N ARG A 66 0.79 -13.31 -0.13
CA ARG A 66 0.15 -12.10 -0.71
C ARG A 66 -0.18 -12.30 -2.18
N ARG A 67 0.74 -12.94 -2.93
CA ARG A 67 0.54 -13.25 -4.34
C ARG A 67 -0.66 -14.17 -4.55
N ASN A 68 -0.81 -15.22 -3.73
CA ASN A 68 -1.89 -16.20 -3.90
C ASN A 68 -3.31 -15.65 -3.72
N ARG A 69 -3.49 -14.53 -2.99
CA ARG A 69 -4.82 -13.92 -2.79
C ARG A 69 -5.08 -12.67 -3.63
N LEU A 70 -4.05 -11.88 -3.93
CA LEU A 70 -4.15 -10.78 -4.90
C LEU A 70 -4.36 -11.29 -6.33
N ILE A 71 -4.06 -12.57 -6.61
CA ILE A 71 -4.44 -13.23 -7.87
C ILE A 71 -5.95 -13.18 -8.13
N ASN A 72 -6.77 -13.16 -7.07
CA ASN A 72 -8.23 -13.12 -7.20
C ASN A 72 -8.78 -11.69 -7.32
N ILE A 73 -7.94 -10.66 -7.24
CA ILE A 73 -8.34 -9.28 -7.50
C ILE A 73 -8.08 -9.01 -8.97
N SER A 74 -9.17 -8.73 -9.70
CA SER A 74 -9.09 -8.43 -11.11
C SER A 74 -8.38 -7.09 -11.34
N LEU A 75 -7.68 -6.97 -12.46
CA LEU A 75 -7.05 -5.72 -12.89
C LEU A 75 -8.08 -4.60 -13.00
N LYS A 76 -9.31 -4.89 -13.48
CA LYS A 76 -10.37 -3.87 -13.58
C LYS A 76 -10.76 -3.29 -12.22
N GLU A 77 -11.00 -4.14 -11.23
CA GLU A 77 -11.35 -3.69 -9.86
C GLU A 77 -10.24 -2.83 -9.27
N HIS A 78 -8.99 -3.28 -9.44
CA HIS A 78 -7.82 -2.54 -8.97
C HIS A 78 -7.72 -1.16 -9.64
N SER A 79 -7.74 -1.10 -10.98
CA SER A 79 -7.64 0.15 -11.73
C SER A 79 -8.75 1.15 -11.39
N TYR A 80 -9.97 0.67 -11.09
CA TYR A 80 -11.06 1.54 -10.64
C TYR A 80 -10.83 2.13 -9.26
N GLU A 81 -10.36 1.33 -8.30
CA GLU A 81 -10.03 1.85 -6.97
C GLU A 81 -8.85 2.85 -7.03
N VAL A 82 -7.85 2.61 -7.88
CA VAL A 82 -6.76 3.57 -8.11
C VAL A 82 -7.30 4.88 -8.68
N ALA A 83 -8.13 4.83 -9.73
CA ALA A 83 -8.73 6.03 -10.32
C ALA A 83 -9.59 6.81 -9.30
N MET A 84 -10.34 6.12 -8.43
CA MET A 84 -11.11 6.76 -7.38
C MET A 84 -10.23 7.43 -6.32
N ASN A 85 -9.15 6.77 -5.89
CA ASN A 85 -8.23 7.35 -4.91
C ASN A 85 -7.46 8.55 -5.49
N MET A 86 -7.22 8.59 -6.80
CA MET A 86 -6.72 9.78 -7.49
C MET A 86 -7.68 10.97 -7.43
N VAL A 87 -8.98 10.73 -7.65
CA VAL A 87 -10.01 11.78 -7.55
C VAL A 87 -10.09 12.32 -6.12
N LYS A 88 -10.18 11.43 -5.12
CA LYS A 88 -10.19 11.82 -3.69
C LYS A 88 -8.97 12.66 -3.32
N ALA A 89 -7.79 12.29 -3.81
CA ALA A 89 -6.57 13.03 -3.54
C ALA A 89 -6.63 14.48 -4.09
N ILE A 90 -7.28 14.71 -5.23
CA ILE A 90 -7.48 16.07 -5.77
C ILE A 90 -8.47 16.85 -4.88
N GLU A 91 -9.58 16.23 -4.51
CA GLU A 91 -10.63 16.83 -3.68
C GLU A 91 -10.10 17.21 -2.28
N GLU A 92 -9.36 16.32 -1.63
CA GLU A 92 -8.83 16.51 -0.27
C GLU A 92 -7.74 17.58 -0.20
N ASN A 93 -6.93 17.73 -1.25
CA ASN A 93 -5.85 18.74 -1.28
C ASN A 93 -6.36 20.18 -1.55
N HIS A 94 -7.67 20.42 -1.56
CA HIS A 94 -8.28 21.76 -1.70
C HIS A 94 -7.78 22.53 -2.92
N PHE A 95 -7.41 21.83 -4.01
CA PHE A 95 -7.21 22.47 -5.30
C PHE A 95 -8.57 22.57 -5.98
N PRO A 96 -9.15 23.77 -6.19
CA PRO A 96 -10.35 23.96 -7.01
C PRO A 96 -9.95 23.82 -8.49
N CYS A 97 -9.40 22.67 -8.85
CA CYS A 97 -8.88 22.41 -10.17
C CYS A 97 -9.44 21.09 -10.70
N ASP A 98 -10.77 21.01 -10.80
CA ASP A 98 -11.50 19.93 -11.49
C ASP A 98 -10.93 19.66 -12.89
N SER A 99 -10.22 20.62 -13.48
CA SER A 99 -9.53 20.44 -14.76
C SER A 99 -8.44 19.35 -14.73
N LEU A 100 -7.92 18.97 -13.55
CA LEU A 100 -6.95 17.89 -13.38
C LEU A 100 -7.59 16.50 -13.30
N ILE A 101 -8.89 16.43 -12.99
CA ILE A 101 -9.60 15.17 -12.76
C ILE A 101 -9.55 14.24 -13.99
N PRO A 102 -9.78 14.71 -15.24
CA PRO A 102 -9.68 13.83 -16.39
C PRO A 102 -8.31 13.15 -16.52
N GLY A 103 -7.23 13.91 -16.34
CA GLY A 103 -5.88 13.36 -16.40
C GLY A 103 -5.60 12.35 -15.28
N ALA A 104 -6.08 12.62 -14.07
CA ALA A 104 -5.91 11.75 -12.91
C ALA A 104 -6.68 10.42 -13.04
N VAL A 105 -7.93 10.48 -13.51
CA VAL A 105 -8.75 9.30 -13.79
C VAL A 105 -8.12 8.46 -14.89
N ILE A 106 -7.72 9.08 -16.01
CA ILE A 106 -7.05 8.38 -17.11
C ILE A 106 -5.76 7.70 -16.64
N ALA A 107 -4.94 8.38 -15.82
CA ALA A 107 -3.73 7.81 -15.25
C ALA A 107 -4.03 6.57 -14.40
N GLY A 108 -5.01 6.66 -13.48
CA GLY A 108 -5.40 5.54 -12.63
C GLY A 108 -5.93 4.34 -13.41
N LEU A 109 -6.81 4.57 -14.40
CA LEU A 109 -7.36 3.51 -15.24
C LEU A 109 -6.28 2.81 -16.09
N ALA A 110 -5.35 3.59 -16.64
CA ALA A 110 -4.39 3.11 -17.63
C ALA A 110 -3.11 2.53 -17.04
N HIS A 111 -2.74 2.84 -15.80
CA HIS A 111 -1.37 2.60 -15.31
C HIS A 111 -0.89 1.14 -15.44
N ASP A 112 -1.79 0.19 -15.25
CA ASP A 112 -1.50 -1.25 -15.21
C ASP A 112 -2.10 -2.04 -16.39
N ILE A 113 -2.66 -1.39 -17.43
CA ILE A 113 -3.25 -2.10 -18.58
C ILE A 113 -2.24 -2.99 -19.31
N GLY A 114 -0.95 -2.68 -19.25
CA GLY A 114 0.14 -3.52 -19.75
C GLY A 114 0.25 -4.90 -19.08
N LYS A 115 -0.51 -5.16 -18.00
CA LYS A 115 -0.66 -6.50 -17.41
C LYS A 115 -1.60 -7.41 -18.23
N ILE A 116 -2.46 -6.84 -19.08
CA ILE A 116 -3.36 -7.59 -19.97
C ILE A 116 -2.53 -8.49 -20.91
N PRO A 117 -2.71 -9.82 -20.89
CA PRO A 117 -1.88 -10.77 -21.65
C PRO A 117 -1.79 -10.47 -23.15
N GLU A 118 -2.90 -10.06 -23.77
CA GLU A 118 -3.00 -9.78 -25.20
C GLU A 118 -2.13 -8.59 -25.62
N LEU A 119 -2.02 -7.56 -24.76
CA LEU A 119 -1.20 -6.37 -25.05
C LEU A 119 0.30 -6.66 -24.99
N ARG A 120 0.69 -7.67 -24.20
CA ARG A 120 2.09 -8.12 -24.07
C ARG A 120 2.57 -8.93 -25.28
N SER A 121 1.65 -9.49 -26.04
CA SER A 121 1.95 -10.30 -27.22
C SER A 121 2.13 -9.46 -28.49
N SER A 122 1.55 -8.25 -28.50
CA SER A 122 1.51 -7.35 -29.66
C SER A 122 2.56 -6.23 -29.66
N SER A 123 3.27 -6.01 -28.55
CA SER A 123 4.26 -4.93 -28.48
C SER A 123 5.53 -5.32 -29.27
N LEU A 124 5.87 -4.51 -30.27
CA LEU A 124 7.11 -4.62 -31.07
C LEU A 124 8.38 -4.57 -30.19
N TYR A 125 8.26 -4.14 -28.94
CA TYR A 125 9.29 -4.10 -27.93
C TYR A 125 9.09 -5.25 -26.93
N LYS A 126 10.10 -6.12 -26.80
CA LYS A 126 10.18 -7.21 -25.81
C LYS A 126 10.43 -6.70 -24.37
N THR A 127 9.96 -5.51 -24.03
CA THR A 127 10.01 -5.02 -22.65
C THR A 127 8.90 -5.72 -21.87
N TYR A 128 9.28 -6.65 -21.00
CA TYR A 128 8.35 -7.35 -20.09
C TYR A 128 7.78 -6.44 -18.98
N GLU A 129 8.15 -5.16 -18.99
CA GLU A 129 7.75 -4.14 -18.03
C GLU A 129 6.40 -3.55 -18.41
N HIS A 130 5.38 -3.81 -17.57
CA HIS A 130 4.00 -3.46 -17.88
C HIS A 130 3.78 -1.94 -17.93
N GLN A 131 4.53 -1.13 -17.18
CA GLN A 131 4.43 0.33 -17.20
C GLN A 131 4.75 0.94 -18.58
N ILE A 132 5.72 0.36 -19.29
CA ILE A 132 6.10 0.82 -20.64
C ILE A 132 4.98 0.47 -21.63
N ILE A 133 4.46 -0.77 -21.55
CA ILE A 133 3.35 -1.23 -22.40
C ILE A 133 2.09 -0.39 -22.14
N SER A 134 1.76 -0.13 -20.87
CA SER A 134 0.65 0.74 -20.47
C SER A 134 0.77 2.12 -21.07
N ALA A 135 1.95 2.76 -20.95
CA ALA A 135 2.20 4.10 -21.46
C ALA A 135 2.09 4.17 -22.98
N GLN A 136 2.68 3.20 -23.69
CA GLN A 136 2.60 3.11 -25.15
C GLN A 136 1.14 2.94 -25.60
N ARG A 137 0.41 1.99 -24.99
CA ARG A 137 -0.98 1.75 -25.35
C ARG A 137 -1.85 2.97 -25.08
N LEU A 138 -1.63 3.65 -23.97
CA LEU A 138 -2.34 4.87 -23.63
C LEU A 138 -2.05 5.99 -24.65
N TRP A 139 -0.78 6.17 -25.03
CA TRP A 139 -0.40 7.13 -26.07
C TRP A 139 -1.11 6.88 -27.39
N ASP A 140 -1.19 5.61 -27.82
CA ASP A 140 -1.92 5.23 -29.04
C ASP A 140 -3.41 5.54 -28.94
N MET A 141 -4.03 5.31 -27.76
CA MET A 141 -5.44 5.60 -27.51
C MET A 141 -5.76 7.10 -27.57
N PHE A 142 -4.79 7.98 -27.25
CA PHE A 142 -4.97 9.42 -27.48
C PHE A 142 -5.13 9.76 -28.96
N GLY A 143 -4.67 8.93 -29.90
CA GLY A 143 -5.01 9.06 -31.32
C GLY A 143 -4.67 10.41 -31.94
N GLY A 144 -3.63 11.08 -31.44
CA GLY A 144 -3.24 12.43 -31.85
C GLY A 144 -3.94 13.58 -31.11
N LYS A 145 -4.93 13.29 -30.25
CA LYS A 145 -5.46 14.26 -29.28
C LYS A 145 -4.34 14.72 -28.37
N ASN A 146 -4.25 16.02 -28.12
CA ASN A 146 -3.17 16.62 -27.34
C ASN A 146 -3.70 17.56 -26.26
N PRO A 147 -4.54 17.07 -25.32
CA PRO A 147 -4.91 17.87 -24.16
C PRO A 147 -3.65 18.24 -23.37
N PHE A 148 -3.68 19.37 -22.67
CA PHE A 148 -2.50 19.95 -22.02
C PHE A 148 -1.77 18.98 -21.05
N PHE A 149 -2.50 17.99 -20.51
CA PHE A 149 -2.00 17.02 -19.56
C PHE A 149 -1.45 15.73 -20.19
N VAL A 150 -1.62 15.49 -21.50
CA VAL A 150 -1.38 14.17 -22.14
C VAL A 150 0.03 13.64 -21.87
N LYS A 151 1.04 14.49 -22.04
CA LYS A 151 2.45 14.13 -21.84
C LYS A 151 2.74 13.80 -20.39
N LYS A 152 2.13 14.54 -19.46
CA LYS A 152 2.30 14.31 -18.02
C LYS A 152 1.67 12.99 -17.61
N VAL A 153 0.45 12.69 -18.07
CA VAL A 153 -0.25 11.44 -17.75
C VAL A 153 0.50 10.23 -18.32
N VAL A 154 0.91 10.27 -19.58
CA VAL A 154 1.66 9.17 -20.19
C VAL A 154 2.99 8.96 -19.48
N SER A 155 3.71 10.04 -19.16
CA SER A 155 4.95 9.96 -18.39
C SER A 155 4.72 9.41 -16.97
N ALA A 156 3.65 9.79 -16.29
CA ALA A 156 3.30 9.26 -14.97
C ALA A 156 3.02 7.76 -15.02
N VAL A 157 2.29 7.29 -16.03
CA VAL A 157 2.04 5.86 -16.27
C VAL A 157 3.34 5.12 -16.58
N GLU A 158 4.22 5.66 -17.42
CA GLU A 158 5.49 5.01 -17.73
C GLU A 158 6.42 4.89 -16.50
N ASN A 159 6.40 5.89 -15.62
CA ASN A 159 7.34 6.02 -14.51
C ASN A 159 6.76 5.60 -13.15
N HIS A 160 5.57 4.97 -13.10
CA HIS A 160 4.91 4.63 -11.83
C HIS A 160 5.63 3.57 -10.99
N HIS A 161 6.68 2.91 -11.48
CA HIS A 161 7.62 2.12 -10.64
C HIS A 161 8.92 2.86 -10.33
N ALA A 162 9.38 3.75 -11.21
CA ALA A 162 10.67 4.43 -11.10
C ALA A 162 10.63 5.61 -10.13
N TYR A 163 11.75 5.97 -9.51
CA TYR A 163 11.82 7.19 -8.70
C TYR A 163 11.39 8.41 -9.53
N SER A 164 10.47 9.21 -9.01
CA SER A 164 9.94 10.40 -9.68
C SER A 164 9.77 11.53 -8.69
N LYS A 165 9.95 12.77 -9.16
CA LYS A 165 9.61 14.01 -8.43
C LYS A 165 8.36 14.69 -9.00
N ASP A 166 7.78 14.12 -10.05
CA ASP A 166 6.56 14.63 -10.67
C ASP A 166 5.35 14.35 -9.78
N GLU A 167 4.55 15.38 -9.53
CA GLU A 167 3.45 15.37 -8.57
C GLU A 167 2.37 14.35 -8.96
N LEU A 168 2.02 14.28 -10.26
CA LEU A 168 1.02 13.33 -10.76
C LEU A 168 1.51 11.88 -10.61
N THR A 169 2.80 11.63 -10.90
CA THR A 169 3.41 10.31 -10.72
C THR A 169 3.41 9.88 -9.25
N LEU A 170 3.72 10.82 -8.34
CA LEU A 170 3.70 10.56 -6.89
C LEU A 170 2.29 10.30 -6.38
N MET A 171 1.31 11.06 -6.86
CA MET A 171 -0.11 10.86 -6.57
C MET A 171 -0.59 9.49 -7.05
N LEU A 172 -0.27 9.11 -8.30
CA LEU A 172 -0.60 7.80 -8.87
C LEU A 172 -0.05 6.65 -8.04
N LYS A 173 1.21 6.76 -7.61
CA LYS A 173 1.85 5.78 -6.74
C LYS A 173 1.19 5.66 -5.37
N GLU A 174 0.74 6.77 -4.80
CA GLU A 174 0.04 6.76 -3.51
C GLU A 174 -1.36 6.17 -3.65
N ALA A 175 -2.09 6.53 -4.71
CA ALA A 175 -3.40 5.97 -5.02
C ALA A 175 -3.34 4.45 -5.27
N ASP A 176 -2.34 3.95 -6.00
CA ASP A 176 -2.07 2.51 -6.16
C ASP A 176 -1.81 1.81 -4.82
N ARG A 177 -0.91 2.38 -3.99
CA ARG A 177 -0.66 1.87 -2.64
C ARG A 177 -1.91 1.86 -1.77
N GLN A 178 -2.75 2.87 -1.89
CA GLN A 178 -3.99 2.98 -1.12
C GLN A 178 -5.02 1.95 -1.56
N ALA A 179 -5.27 1.82 -2.87
CA ALA A 179 -6.15 0.79 -3.41
C ALA A 179 -5.72 -0.60 -2.92
N ARG A 180 -4.40 -0.88 -2.96
CA ARG A 180 -3.85 -2.13 -2.44
C ARG A 180 -4.13 -2.35 -0.96
N ARG A 181 -4.04 -1.31 -0.13
CA ARG A 181 -4.36 -1.38 1.30
C ARG A 181 -5.85 -1.67 1.52
N GLU A 182 -6.73 -1.00 0.80
CA GLU A 182 -8.18 -1.16 0.89
C GLU A 182 -8.61 -2.57 0.44
N GLU A 183 -8.06 -3.07 -0.66
CA GLU A 183 -8.20 -4.45 -1.12
C GLU A 183 -7.79 -5.46 -0.04
N MET A 184 -6.63 -5.24 0.58
CA MET A 184 -6.14 -6.09 1.67
C MET A 184 -7.07 -6.07 2.89
N LEU A 185 -7.66 -4.91 3.22
CA LEU A 185 -8.65 -4.77 4.29
C LEU A 185 -9.98 -5.46 3.95
N LYS A 186 -10.48 -5.34 2.71
CA LYS A 186 -11.72 -5.99 2.24
C LYS A 186 -11.60 -7.51 2.27
N LEU A 187 -10.47 -8.06 1.81
CA LEU A 187 -10.18 -9.50 1.91
C LEU A 187 -10.15 -9.99 3.36
N PHE A 188 -9.71 -9.11 4.28
CA PHE A 188 -9.62 -9.42 5.69
C PHE A 188 -10.99 -9.47 6.39
N GLN A 189 -11.89 -8.53 6.11
CA GLN A 189 -13.26 -8.51 6.67
C GLN A 189 -14.06 -9.77 6.30
N ARG A 190 -13.83 -10.31 5.10
CA ARG A 190 -14.44 -11.58 4.67
C ARG A 190 -13.90 -12.81 5.43
N GLY A 191 -12.71 -12.73 6.03
CA GLY A 191 -12.04 -13.86 6.69
C GLY A 191 -12.07 -13.85 8.22
N SER A 192 -12.56 -12.78 8.86
CA SER A 192 -12.46 -12.62 10.32
C SER A 192 -13.81 -12.30 10.93
N SER A 193 -14.34 -13.24 11.72
CA SER A 193 -15.64 -13.11 12.38
C SER A 193 -15.59 -12.25 13.66
N ILE A 194 -14.40 -11.83 14.13
CA ILE A 194 -14.23 -11.11 15.40
C ILE A 194 -13.35 -9.86 15.19
N PRO A 195 -13.84 -8.64 15.49
CA PRO A 195 -13.06 -7.39 15.41
C PRO A 195 -11.82 -7.41 16.31
N LEU A 196 -10.70 -6.81 15.87
CA LEU A 196 -9.44 -6.80 16.61
C LEU A 196 -9.61 -6.17 18.00
N GLU A 197 -10.39 -5.10 18.05
CA GLU A 197 -10.66 -4.26 19.22
C GLU A 197 -11.35 -5.01 20.35
N SER A 198 -12.04 -6.11 20.02
CA SER A 198 -12.77 -6.91 21.00
C SER A 198 -11.86 -7.79 21.86
N TRP A 199 -10.61 -8.02 21.46
CA TRP A 199 -9.68 -8.90 22.18
C TRP A 199 -8.24 -8.38 22.26
N PHE A 200 -7.84 -7.42 21.43
CA PHE A 200 -6.49 -6.83 21.46
C PHE A 200 -6.43 -5.63 22.42
N CYS A 201 -5.89 -5.88 23.61
CA CYS A 201 -5.62 -4.85 24.61
C CYS A 201 -4.23 -4.23 24.43
N ILE A 202 -4.17 -2.91 24.26
CA ILE A 202 -2.92 -2.17 24.04
C ILE A 202 -2.01 -2.26 25.28
N ASP A 203 -2.55 -2.03 26.48
CA ASP A 203 -1.77 -2.09 27.72
C ASP A 203 -1.09 -3.45 27.90
N ASP A 204 -1.82 -4.52 27.62
CA ASP A 204 -1.27 -5.88 27.72
C ASP A 204 -0.24 -6.14 26.63
N PHE A 205 -0.46 -5.62 25.41
CA PHE A 205 0.54 -5.71 24.35
C PHE A 205 1.87 -5.07 24.80
N TYR A 206 1.80 -3.88 25.39
CA TYR A 206 2.97 -3.22 25.96
C TYR A 206 3.60 -4.07 27.07
N LYS A 207 2.84 -4.52 28.08
CA LYS A 207 3.37 -5.41 29.14
C LYS A 207 4.10 -6.64 28.58
N ARG A 208 3.66 -7.20 27.46
CA ARG A 208 4.29 -8.38 26.85
C ARG A 208 5.53 -8.07 26.02
N ILE A 209 5.63 -6.89 25.40
CA ILE A 209 6.86 -6.52 24.69
C ILE A 209 7.96 -6.03 25.63
N GLU A 210 7.61 -5.43 26.77
CA GLU A 210 8.54 -4.81 27.72
C GLU A 210 9.77 -5.66 28.07
N PRO A 211 9.64 -6.97 28.39
CA PRO A 211 10.79 -7.80 28.78
C PRO A 211 11.80 -8.02 27.64
N TYR A 212 11.41 -7.75 26.39
CA TYR A 212 12.25 -7.93 25.21
C TYR A 212 12.86 -6.62 24.70
N ILE A 213 12.47 -5.48 25.27
CA ILE A 213 13.02 -4.17 24.93
C ILE A 213 14.42 -4.05 25.51
N ASN A 214 15.37 -3.64 24.66
CA ASN A 214 16.78 -3.48 24.99
C ASN A 214 17.48 -4.77 25.46
N PHE A 215 16.85 -5.92 25.22
CA PHE A 215 17.37 -7.22 25.58
C PHE A 215 17.97 -7.94 24.36
N SER A 216 19.15 -8.52 24.51
CA SER A 216 19.81 -9.32 23.48
C SER A 216 20.45 -10.58 24.06
N LYS A 217 20.11 -11.75 23.52
CA LYS A 217 20.88 -12.98 23.72
C LYS A 217 21.94 -13.08 22.62
N GLY A 218 23.14 -12.53 22.88
CA GLY A 218 24.26 -12.52 21.92
C GLY A 218 24.36 -11.23 21.09
N SER A 219 25.11 -11.26 19.99
CA SER A 219 25.50 -10.04 19.25
C SER A 219 24.46 -9.50 18.25
N THR A 220 23.45 -10.29 17.81
CA THR A 220 22.56 -9.89 16.70
C THR A 220 21.07 -10.24 16.85
N LYS A 221 20.60 -10.66 18.04
CA LYS A 221 19.23 -11.18 18.24
C LYS A 221 18.32 -10.27 19.09
N TRP A 222 18.47 -8.96 18.98
CA TRP A 222 17.53 -8.04 19.64
C TRP A 222 16.19 -8.01 18.89
N LYS A 223 15.10 -7.94 19.66
CA LYS A 223 13.71 -7.94 19.15
C LYS A 223 13.13 -6.53 19.08
N ALA A 224 13.45 -5.73 20.09
CA ALA A 224 13.10 -4.32 20.18
C ALA A 224 14.21 -3.57 20.92
N PHE A 225 14.35 -2.27 20.64
CA PHE A 225 15.25 -1.39 21.37
C PHE A 225 14.68 0.02 21.44
N THR A 226 15.08 0.78 22.45
CA THR A 226 14.69 2.19 22.57
C THR A 226 15.77 3.09 21.98
N PHE A 227 15.38 4.24 21.45
CA PHE A 227 16.31 5.33 21.12
C PHE A 227 15.52 6.64 21.04
N ARG A 228 15.96 7.67 21.79
CA ARG A 228 15.33 9.01 21.81
C ARG A 228 13.79 8.95 21.96
N ASP A 229 13.34 8.33 23.04
CA ASP A 229 11.92 8.19 23.39
C ASP A 229 11.05 7.45 22.35
N VAL A 230 11.67 6.68 21.46
CA VAL A 230 10.99 5.80 20.51
C VAL A 230 11.40 4.36 20.77
N ILE A 231 10.44 3.44 20.67
CA ILE A 231 10.67 1.99 20.78
C ILE A 231 10.64 1.40 19.37
N TYR A 232 11.79 0.98 18.87
CA TYR A 232 11.93 0.36 17.56
C TYR A 232 11.76 -1.15 17.69
N CYS A 233 10.67 -1.66 17.12
CA CYS A 233 10.33 -3.08 17.15
C CYS A 233 10.53 -3.74 15.78
N ARG A 234 11.04 -4.97 15.74
CA ARG A 234 11.00 -5.77 14.51
C ARG A 234 9.54 -6.16 14.21
N PRO A 235 9.05 -6.05 12.96
CA PRO A 235 7.65 -6.38 12.65
C PRO A 235 7.29 -7.82 13.01
N ARG A 236 8.23 -8.75 12.79
CA ARG A 236 8.04 -10.17 13.15
C ARG A 236 7.78 -10.36 14.64
N PHE A 237 8.46 -9.57 15.47
CA PHE A 237 8.28 -9.64 16.92
C PHE A 237 6.89 -9.15 17.34
N ILE A 238 6.39 -8.07 16.74
CA ILE A 238 5.01 -7.60 16.96
C ILE A 238 4.02 -8.72 16.61
N HIS A 239 4.16 -9.34 15.45
CA HIS A 239 3.30 -10.45 15.02
C HIS A 239 3.36 -11.64 15.97
N GLU A 240 4.56 -12.03 16.44
CA GLU A 240 4.73 -13.11 17.43
C GLU A 240 3.95 -12.85 18.72
N ILE A 241 4.01 -11.61 19.24
CA ILE A 241 3.30 -11.23 20.46
C ILE A 241 1.79 -11.25 20.23
N VAL A 242 1.29 -10.67 19.14
CA VAL A 242 -0.17 -10.65 18.87
C VAL A 242 -0.71 -12.04 18.56
N LYS A 243 0.06 -12.89 17.88
CA LYS A 243 -0.31 -14.30 17.69
C LYS A 243 -0.48 -15.03 19.03
N ALA A 244 0.37 -14.73 20.02
CA ALA A 244 0.20 -15.28 21.37
C ALA A 244 -1.08 -14.78 22.05
N PHE A 245 -1.50 -13.53 21.84
CA PHE A 245 -2.80 -13.04 22.30
C PHE A 245 -3.98 -13.84 21.72
N CYS A 246 -3.96 -14.17 20.43
CA CYS A 246 -5.04 -14.96 19.82
C CYS A 246 -5.20 -16.33 20.49
N VAL A 247 -4.07 -16.96 20.84
CA VAL A 247 -4.07 -18.25 21.55
C VAL A 247 -4.59 -18.09 22.98
N ASP A 248 -4.09 -17.09 23.71
CA ASP A 248 -4.43 -16.88 25.13
C ASP A 248 -5.88 -16.44 25.34
N THR A 249 -6.46 -15.70 24.39
CA THR A 249 -7.84 -15.19 24.48
C THR A 249 -8.89 -16.18 23.95
N SER A 250 -8.47 -17.37 23.49
CA SER A 250 -9.34 -18.36 22.85
C SER A 250 -10.14 -17.82 21.65
N ASN A 251 -9.65 -16.75 21.01
CA ASN A 251 -10.25 -16.11 19.84
C ASN A 251 -9.38 -16.42 18.62
N PRO A 252 -9.69 -17.47 17.83
CA PRO A 252 -8.89 -17.82 16.66
C PRO A 252 -9.14 -16.81 15.53
N ASP A 253 -8.32 -15.77 15.49
CA ASP A 253 -8.26 -14.86 14.35
C ASP A 253 -7.34 -15.47 13.28
N LEU A 254 -7.96 -15.98 12.20
CA LEU A 254 -7.26 -16.60 11.07
C LEU A 254 -6.18 -15.67 10.49
N GLY A 255 -6.35 -14.35 10.59
CA GLY A 255 -5.38 -13.31 10.23
C GLY A 255 -4.00 -13.51 10.86
N PHE A 256 -3.93 -14.00 12.10
CA PHE A 256 -2.68 -14.20 12.84
C PHE A 256 -2.20 -15.67 12.86
N LEU A 257 -3.09 -16.60 12.53
CA LEU A 257 -2.78 -18.03 12.49
C LEU A 257 -2.20 -18.45 11.13
N ASP A 258 -2.68 -17.86 10.04
CA ASP A 258 -2.21 -18.10 8.68
C ASP A 258 -1.00 -17.20 8.35
N ASN A 259 0.18 -17.80 8.17
CA ASN A 259 1.40 -17.07 7.82
C ASN A 259 1.30 -16.31 6.48
N SER A 260 0.38 -16.69 5.59
CA SER A 260 0.13 -15.94 4.37
C SER A 260 -0.64 -14.63 4.59
N LEU A 261 -1.18 -14.39 5.79
CA LEU A 261 -1.81 -13.14 6.24
C LEU A 261 -0.87 -12.26 7.09
N TYR A 262 0.40 -12.64 7.26
CA TYR A 262 1.35 -11.98 8.15
C TYR A 262 1.38 -10.44 8.05
N GLU A 263 1.43 -9.87 6.85
CA GLU A 263 1.43 -8.41 6.70
C GLU A 263 0.08 -7.79 6.98
N ASN A 264 -1.01 -8.47 6.65
CA ASN A 264 -2.36 -8.00 6.92
C ASN A 264 -2.59 -7.92 8.43
N ALA A 265 -2.15 -8.95 9.15
CA ALA A 265 -2.11 -8.96 10.61
C ALA A 265 -1.33 -7.77 11.17
N LEU A 266 -0.14 -7.48 10.62
CA LEU A 266 0.67 -6.34 11.05
C LEU A 266 0.02 -4.98 10.75
N TYR A 267 -0.55 -4.81 9.56
CA TYR A 267 -1.28 -3.58 9.22
C TYR A 267 -2.41 -3.31 10.20
N ARG A 268 -3.19 -4.33 10.56
CA ARG A 268 -4.29 -4.17 11.53
C ARG A 268 -3.78 -3.74 12.90
N VAL A 269 -2.76 -4.41 13.41
CA VAL A 269 -2.18 -4.09 14.73
C VAL A 269 -1.59 -2.68 14.72
N VAL A 270 -0.83 -2.33 13.69
CA VAL A 270 -0.18 -1.01 13.60
C VAL A 270 -1.20 0.10 13.38
N ASN A 271 -2.23 -0.11 12.58
CA ASN A 271 -3.32 0.86 12.42
C ASN A 271 -4.07 1.04 13.74
N ARG A 272 -4.39 -0.04 14.45
CA ARG A 272 -5.02 0.06 15.78
C ARG A 272 -4.15 0.85 16.77
N LEU A 273 -2.85 0.57 16.80
CA LEU A 273 -1.91 1.34 17.62
C LEU A 273 -1.85 2.81 17.17
N ARG A 274 -1.91 3.09 15.87
CA ARG A 274 -1.89 4.45 15.30
C ARG A 274 -3.13 5.23 15.70
N ASP A 275 -4.31 4.64 15.56
CA ASP A 275 -5.59 5.26 15.93
C ASP A 275 -5.65 5.60 17.42
N CYS A 276 -4.93 4.84 18.25
CA CYS A 276 -4.78 5.11 19.68
C CYS A 276 -3.56 5.99 20.04
N GLY A 277 -2.84 6.53 19.04
CA GLY A 277 -1.74 7.47 19.25
C GLY A 277 -0.40 6.84 19.67
N TYR A 278 -0.22 5.54 19.47
CA TYR A 278 0.96 4.77 19.89
C TYR A 278 2.00 4.51 18.80
N ILE A 279 1.78 5.00 17.58
CA ILE A 279 2.76 4.95 16.48
C ILE A 279 3.54 6.26 16.40
N SER A 280 4.85 6.17 16.21
CA SER A 280 5.71 7.33 16.02
C SER A 280 5.40 8.02 14.67
N GLU A 281 5.45 9.35 14.64
CA GLU A 281 5.29 10.16 13.43
C GLU A 281 6.37 9.88 12.37
N GLN A 282 7.45 9.19 12.74
CA GLN A 282 8.47 8.72 11.81
C GLN A 282 7.98 7.64 10.86
N LEU A 283 6.86 6.96 11.17
CA LEU A 283 6.26 5.96 10.30
C LEU A 283 5.15 6.58 9.47
N ALA A 284 5.30 6.51 8.14
CA ALA A 284 4.26 6.96 7.22
C ALA A 284 2.91 6.27 7.50
N ALA A 285 1.81 7.00 7.29
CA ALA A 285 0.46 6.53 7.61
C ALA A 285 0.08 5.24 6.86
N ASP A 286 0.67 5.01 5.68
CA ASP A 286 0.42 3.89 4.80
C ASP A 286 1.28 2.64 5.07
N ARG A 287 2.14 2.66 6.10
CA ARG A 287 3.10 1.58 6.36
C ARG A 287 2.93 0.99 7.75
N PHE A 288 3.28 -0.29 7.91
CA PHE A 288 3.41 -0.92 9.24
C PHE A 288 4.86 -0.93 9.74
N ALA A 289 5.84 -0.68 8.86
CA ALA A 289 7.26 -0.61 9.17
C ALA A 289 8.01 0.21 8.11
N GLU A 290 9.19 0.72 8.47
CA GLU A 290 10.06 1.47 7.58
C GLU A 290 11.50 0.93 7.64
N ARG A 291 12.29 1.18 6.60
CA ARG A 291 13.72 0.91 6.66
C ARG A 291 14.43 2.00 7.47
N TYR A 292 15.26 1.58 8.42
CA TYR A 292 16.10 2.47 9.21
C TYR A 292 17.57 2.11 9.06
N VAL A 293 18.41 3.14 9.10
CA VAL A 293 19.87 3.04 9.22
C VAL A 293 20.25 3.30 10.67
N ILE A 294 20.79 2.27 11.34
CA ILE A 294 21.32 2.33 12.69
C ILE A 294 22.84 2.52 12.59
N ASN A 295 23.34 3.67 13.03
CA ASN A 295 24.77 3.93 13.10
C ASN A 295 25.26 3.75 14.53
N THR A 296 26.44 3.14 14.68
CA THR A 296 27.08 2.93 15.97
C THR A 296 28.21 3.92 16.24
N HIS A 297 28.62 4.07 17.50
CA HIS A 297 29.77 4.87 17.90
C HIS A 297 31.10 4.39 17.30
N ILE A 298 31.20 3.10 16.98
CA ILE A 298 32.37 2.47 16.35
C ILE A 298 32.35 2.53 14.81
N GLY A 299 31.41 3.27 14.21
CA GLY A 299 31.34 3.48 12.76
C GLY A 299 30.64 2.38 11.96
N MET A 300 30.16 1.31 12.60
CA MET A 300 29.33 0.29 11.94
C MET A 300 27.95 0.82 11.60
N LYS A 301 27.42 0.41 10.45
CA LYS A 301 26.07 0.73 9.96
C LYS A 301 25.24 -0.52 9.76
N HIS A 302 24.02 -0.53 10.28
CA HIS A 302 23.06 -1.61 10.10
C HIS A 302 21.80 -1.06 9.44
N LYS A 303 21.28 -1.79 8.45
CA LYS A 303 19.99 -1.47 7.82
C LYS A 303 18.97 -2.49 8.31
N GLU A 304 17.89 -2.01 8.91
CA GLU A 304 16.86 -2.87 9.50
C GLU A 304 15.47 -2.33 9.17
N VAL A 305 14.49 -3.22 9.04
CA VAL A 305 13.08 -2.84 8.87
C VAL A 305 12.40 -2.87 10.24
N LEU A 306 11.88 -1.73 10.68
CA LEU A 306 11.41 -1.52 12.04
C LEU A 306 10.08 -0.78 12.07
N THR A 307 9.28 -1.07 13.09
CA THR A 307 8.06 -0.36 13.43
C THR A 307 8.35 0.53 14.65
N PRO A 308 8.36 1.87 14.50
CA PRO A 308 8.60 2.78 15.61
C PRO A 308 7.32 3.03 16.43
N LEU A 309 7.35 2.65 17.70
CA LEU A 309 6.26 2.85 18.66
C LEU A 309 6.56 4.02 19.59
N LYS A 310 5.53 4.79 19.94
CA LYS A 310 5.57 5.72 21.07
C LYS A 310 5.50 4.91 22.39
N PRO A 311 6.15 5.36 23.46
CA PRO A 311 6.07 4.67 24.76
C PRO A 311 4.68 4.83 25.37
N ILE A 312 4.28 3.85 26.17
CA ILE A 312 3.04 3.91 26.94
C ILE A 312 3.29 4.57 28.31
N GLY A 313 2.27 5.19 28.90
CA GLY A 313 2.41 6.05 30.08
C GLY A 313 3.03 5.39 31.31
N PHE A 314 2.93 4.06 31.45
CA PHE A 314 3.53 3.32 32.56
C PHE A 314 4.98 2.88 32.33
N TYR A 315 5.57 3.14 31.15
CA TYR A 315 6.98 2.86 30.92
C TYR A 315 7.89 3.93 31.50
N ASN A 316 8.87 3.50 32.29
CA ASN A 316 10.01 4.34 32.63
C ASN A 316 11.09 4.22 31.56
N MET A 317 11.14 5.18 30.63
CA MET A 317 12.09 5.17 29.52
C MET A 317 13.55 5.20 29.96
N LYS A 318 13.85 5.84 31.11
CA LYS A 318 15.22 5.86 31.65
C LYS A 318 15.66 4.47 32.10
N GLU A 319 14.76 3.75 32.76
CA GLU A 319 15.02 2.36 33.18
C GLU A 319 15.15 1.43 31.98
N LEU A 320 14.29 1.58 30.96
CA LEU A 320 14.40 0.79 29.74
C LEU A 320 15.74 1.03 29.04
N GLU A 321 16.14 2.29 28.85
CA GLU A 321 17.42 2.66 28.24
C GLU A 321 18.62 2.07 28.99
N ALA A 322 18.58 2.06 30.33
CA ALA A 322 19.65 1.49 31.16
C ALA A 322 19.82 -0.03 31.01
N ARG A 323 18.85 -0.75 30.42
CA ARG A 323 18.93 -2.20 30.16
C ARG A 323 19.75 -2.56 28.92
N LYS A 324 20.13 -1.57 28.10
CA LYS A 324 20.89 -1.83 26.87
C LYS A 324 22.19 -2.52 27.19
N ILE A 325 22.51 -3.52 26.37
CA ILE A 325 23.76 -4.28 26.45
C ILE A 325 24.34 -4.51 25.06
N GLY A 326 25.68 -4.50 24.96
CA GLY A 326 26.41 -4.87 23.74
C GLY A 326 26.12 -3.95 22.57
N PHE A 327 25.62 -4.50 21.45
CA PHE A 327 25.31 -3.72 20.24
C PHE A 327 24.37 -2.54 20.51
N LEU A 328 23.44 -2.67 21.47
CA LEU A 328 22.44 -1.65 21.73
C LEU A 328 23.01 -0.43 22.47
N GLU A 329 24.06 -0.61 23.28
CA GLU A 329 24.74 0.49 24.01
C GLU A 329 25.51 1.40 23.07
N ILE A 330 26.05 0.83 21.98
CA ILE A 330 26.86 1.58 21.02
C ILE A 330 26.01 2.26 19.94
N ILE A 331 24.68 2.23 20.00
CA ILE A 331 23.81 2.92 19.03
C ILE A 331 23.98 4.43 19.19
N LYS A 332 24.52 5.06 18.15
CA LYS A 332 24.73 6.51 18.09
C LYS A 332 23.54 7.25 17.48
N SER A 333 22.91 6.65 16.46
CA SER A 333 21.78 7.27 15.76
C SER A 333 20.94 6.27 14.99
N VAL A 334 19.67 6.59 14.80
CA VAL A 334 18.70 5.84 14.01
C VAL A 334 17.98 6.83 13.10
N TRP A 335 17.99 6.59 11.79
CA TRP A 335 17.38 7.46 10.79
C TRP A 335 16.58 6.65 9.78
N PRO A 336 15.44 7.15 9.27
CA PRO A 336 14.79 6.59 8.09
C PRO A 336 15.80 6.49 6.94
N GLY A 337 15.80 5.34 6.25
CA GLY A 337 16.86 4.93 5.33
C GLY A 337 16.49 4.89 3.86
#